data_AF-A0A847ITY3-F1
#
_entry.id   AF-A0A847ITY3-F1
#
_cell.length_a   1.000
_cell.length_b   1.000
_cell.length_c   1.000
_cell.angle_alpha   90.00
_cell.angle_beta   90.00
_cell.angle_gamma   90.00
#
_symmetry.space_group_name_H-M   'P 1'
#
loop_
_entity.id
_entity.type
_entity.pdbx_description
1 polymer ?
#
loop_
_entity_poly.entity_id
_entity_poly.type
_entity_poly.pdbx_seq_one_letter_code
_entity_poly.pdbx_strand_id
1 'polypeptide(L)'
;MIFIYTPKITKRVEYIFKLFFKQLLNIEYEITLKPEIFKQYNGVKINYSNQRFEDSLNFQPVDLLFKTGIDSQELKTIVYKGQKVFFPVYDPKSNLPFDPFAAAFYLVSRYEEYLPYKKDRFGRFDAPESFSFQQNILDKPLVNIWAYWIRNLLLEKFPDLKFRNRTFQFLPTYDIDSAYAYKNKGFVRIAANFARDLINGRLSDMKERFRVIIGKQADPFDTFDFQFSLQREYDLQPLYFILIANYGEYDKNLPVNNLKFQQLIKSLSDYAEVGIHPSFGSSTSYKLLTSEIERLSRILNREIVISRQHFLRLDFPITYRNLIQADITDDYTM
;
A
#
# COMPACT_ATOMS: atom_id res chain seq x y z
N MET A 1 -18.23 -22.21 -3.58
CA MET A 1 -17.28 -21.77 -4.61
C MET A 1 -18.06 -21.04 -5.69
N ILE A 2 -17.52 -19.98 -6.28
CA ILE A 2 -18.15 -19.23 -7.37
C ILE A 2 -17.52 -19.69 -8.70
N PHE A 3 -18.33 -20.09 -9.67
CA PHE A 3 -17.86 -20.42 -11.01
C PHE A 3 -18.02 -19.20 -11.93
N ILE A 4 -16.93 -18.74 -12.54
CA ILE A 4 -16.90 -17.48 -13.29
C ILE A 4 -16.55 -17.74 -14.75
N TYR A 5 -17.42 -17.31 -15.66
CA TYR A 5 -17.09 -17.29 -17.09
C TYR A 5 -16.54 -15.92 -17.52
N THR A 6 -15.47 -15.94 -18.31
CA THR A 6 -14.91 -14.77 -19.00
C THR A 6 -14.37 -15.22 -20.36
N PRO A 7 -14.47 -14.41 -21.43
CA PRO A 7 -13.96 -14.80 -22.75
C PRO A 7 -12.43 -14.87 -22.81
N LYS A 8 -11.73 -14.23 -21.87
CA LYS A 8 -10.27 -14.15 -21.84
C LYS A 8 -9.76 -14.02 -20.40
N ILE A 9 -8.70 -14.77 -20.08
CA ILE A 9 -7.95 -14.62 -18.82
C ILE A 9 -6.71 -13.78 -19.11
N THR A 10 -6.61 -12.62 -18.46
CA THR A 10 -5.43 -11.75 -18.48
C THR A 10 -4.92 -11.56 -17.06
N LYS A 11 -3.70 -11.02 -16.89
CA LYS A 11 -3.19 -10.66 -15.55
C LYS A 11 -4.10 -9.66 -14.81
N ARG A 12 -4.81 -8.79 -15.53
CA ARG A 12 -5.78 -7.85 -14.94
C ARG A 12 -7.01 -8.57 -14.40
N VAL A 13 -7.55 -9.53 -15.16
CA VAL A 13 -8.69 -10.38 -14.74
C VAL A 13 -8.30 -11.25 -13.55
N GLU A 14 -7.15 -11.93 -13.60
CA GLU A 14 -6.65 -12.77 -12.51
C GLU A 14 -6.50 -11.96 -11.22
N TYR A 15 -5.85 -10.80 -11.31
CA TYR A 15 -5.63 -9.91 -10.18
C TYR A 15 -6.95 -9.42 -9.58
N ILE A 16 -7.88 -8.91 -10.39
CA ILE A 16 -9.09 -8.30 -9.85
C ILE A 16 -10.08 -9.33 -9.29
N PHE A 17 -10.17 -10.52 -9.90
CA PHE A 17 -11.00 -11.60 -9.34
C PHE A 17 -10.40 -12.14 -8.05
N LYS A 18 -9.06 -12.26 -7.96
CA LYS A 18 -8.39 -12.59 -6.71
C LYS A 18 -8.69 -11.55 -5.63
N LEU A 19 -8.64 -10.26 -5.98
CA LEU A 19 -8.97 -9.19 -5.04
C LEU A 19 -10.41 -9.30 -4.55
N PHE A 20 -11.39 -9.36 -5.46
CA PHE A 20 -12.80 -9.38 -5.09
C PHE A 20 -13.18 -10.64 -4.31
N PHE A 21 -12.94 -11.82 -4.89
CA PHE A 21 -13.51 -13.04 -4.36
C PHE A 21 -12.66 -13.60 -3.23
N LYS A 22 -11.35 -13.70 -3.42
CA LYS A 22 -10.46 -14.28 -2.40
C LYS A 22 -10.13 -13.29 -1.28
N GLN A 23 -9.72 -12.07 -1.62
CA GLN A 23 -9.19 -11.12 -0.64
C GLN A 23 -10.26 -10.23 0.02
N LEU A 24 -11.32 -9.83 -0.66
CA LEU A 24 -12.37 -8.97 -0.06
C LEU A 24 -13.53 -9.80 0.48
N LEU A 25 -14.06 -10.72 -0.33
CA LEU A 25 -15.23 -11.54 0.03
C LEU A 25 -14.90 -12.87 0.73
N ASN A 26 -13.62 -13.28 0.75
CA ASN A 26 -13.16 -14.52 1.39
C ASN A 26 -13.94 -15.76 0.93
N ILE A 27 -14.08 -15.91 -0.39
CA ILE A 27 -14.75 -17.02 -1.05
C ILE A 27 -13.90 -17.59 -2.19
N GLU A 28 -13.84 -18.91 -2.29
CA GLU A 28 -13.15 -19.59 -3.39
C GLU A 28 -13.92 -19.42 -4.69
N TYR A 29 -13.17 -19.30 -5.79
CA TYR A 29 -13.72 -19.16 -7.13
C TYR A 29 -12.87 -19.93 -8.15
N GLU A 30 -13.48 -20.26 -9.28
CA GLU A 30 -12.83 -20.90 -10.42
C GLU A 30 -13.27 -20.18 -11.70
N ILE A 31 -12.34 -20.03 -12.65
CA ILE A 31 -12.60 -19.35 -13.93
C ILE A 31 -12.68 -20.39 -15.05
N THR A 32 -13.67 -20.26 -15.93
CA THR A 32 -13.76 -21.00 -17.20
C THR A 32 -13.77 -20.06 -18.40
N LEU A 33 -13.12 -20.50 -19.48
CA LEU A 33 -13.18 -19.86 -20.80
C LEU A 33 -14.25 -20.51 -21.70
N LYS A 34 -14.87 -21.59 -21.23
CA LYS A 34 -15.75 -22.47 -22.00
C LYS A 34 -17.21 -22.21 -21.65
N PRO A 35 -17.97 -21.49 -22.50
CA PRO A 35 -19.38 -21.17 -22.20
C PRO A 35 -20.24 -22.44 -22.07
N GLU A 36 -19.91 -23.52 -22.76
CA GLU A 36 -20.59 -24.81 -22.65
C GLU A 36 -20.46 -25.45 -21.27
N ILE A 37 -19.26 -25.41 -20.67
CA ILE A 37 -19.04 -25.89 -19.28
C ILE A 37 -19.77 -24.97 -18.30
N PHE A 38 -19.74 -23.67 -18.54
CA PHE A 38 -20.45 -22.69 -17.71
C PHE A 38 -21.97 -22.90 -17.70
N LYS A 39 -22.58 -23.21 -18.85
CA LYS A 39 -24.01 -23.52 -18.94
C LYS A 39 -24.39 -24.76 -18.13
N GLN A 40 -23.57 -25.81 -18.16
CA GLN A 40 -23.85 -27.08 -17.49
C GLN A 40 -23.62 -27.04 -15.96
N TYR A 41 -22.83 -26.08 -15.46
CA TYR A 41 -22.54 -26.00 -14.03
C TYR A 41 -23.77 -25.61 -13.22
N ASN A 42 -24.17 -26.45 -12.27
CA ASN A 42 -25.26 -26.18 -11.35
C ASN A 42 -24.69 -25.64 -10.03
N GLY A 43 -24.85 -24.33 -9.80
CA GLY A 43 -24.34 -23.68 -8.59
C GLY A 43 -24.23 -22.17 -8.75
N VAL A 44 -23.45 -21.54 -7.87
CA VAL A 44 -23.23 -20.09 -7.89
C VAL A 44 -22.38 -19.71 -9.10
N LYS A 45 -22.97 -18.94 -10.02
CA LYS A 45 -22.35 -18.56 -11.29
C LYS A 45 -22.33 -17.05 -11.51
N ILE A 46 -21.18 -16.56 -11.98
CA ILE A 46 -20.99 -15.20 -12.48
C ILE A 46 -20.54 -15.26 -13.94
N ASN A 47 -21.23 -14.53 -14.81
CA ASN A 47 -20.81 -14.28 -16.17
C ASN A 47 -20.19 -12.88 -16.26
N TYR A 48 -18.93 -12.80 -16.66
CA TYR A 48 -18.23 -11.56 -17.00
C TYR A 48 -17.88 -11.54 -18.49
N SER A 49 -18.89 -11.25 -19.32
CA SER A 49 -18.75 -11.23 -20.78
C SER A 49 -19.88 -10.43 -21.44
N ASN A 50 -19.83 -10.27 -22.76
CA ASN A 50 -20.93 -9.73 -23.56
C ASN A 50 -22.00 -10.79 -23.92
N GLN A 51 -21.80 -12.07 -23.54
CA GLN A 51 -22.84 -13.09 -23.66
C GLN A 51 -23.81 -12.99 -22.48
N ARG A 52 -24.94 -13.69 -22.57
CA ARG A 52 -25.99 -13.68 -21.56
C ARG A 52 -26.31 -15.09 -21.08
N PHE A 53 -26.45 -15.24 -19.76
CA PHE A 53 -26.84 -16.50 -19.12
C PHE A 53 -27.83 -16.19 -17.98
N GLU A 54 -29.08 -16.65 -18.14
CA GLU A 54 -30.19 -16.30 -17.25
C GLU A 54 -30.02 -16.84 -15.82
N ASP A 55 -29.35 -17.98 -15.69
CA ASP A 55 -29.05 -18.68 -14.43
C ASP A 55 -27.77 -18.16 -13.73
N SER A 56 -27.27 -16.99 -14.14
CA SER A 56 -26.08 -16.37 -13.54
C SER A 56 -26.31 -14.90 -13.16
N LEU A 57 -25.40 -14.33 -12.36
CA LEU A 57 -25.22 -12.88 -12.35
C LEU A 57 -24.38 -12.47 -13.57
N ASN A 58 -24.86 -11.52 -14.35
CA ASN A 58 -24.20 -11.02 -15.55
C ASN A 58 -23.61 -9.64 -15.26
N PHE A 59 -22.31 -9.49 -15.47
CA PHE A 59 -21.60 -8.21 -15.44
C PHE A 59 -21.02 -7.96 -16.82
N GLN A 60 -21.44 -6.89 -17.46
CA GLN A 60 -20.90 -6.52 -18.76
C GLN A 60 -19.49 -5.93 -18.57
N PRO A 61 -18.48 -6.43 -19.30
CA PRO A 61 -17.13 -5.89 -19.22
C PRO A 61 -16.98 -4.66 -20.12
N VAL A 62 -16.18 -3.70 -19.67
CA VAL A 62 -15.45 -2.81 -20.59
C VAL A 62 -14.11 -3.44 -20.97
N ASP A 63 -13.49 -2.93 -22.04
CA ASP A 63 -12.29 -3.57 -22.61
C ASP A 63 -11.04 -3.51 -21.71
N LEU A 64 -11.03 -2.67 -20.66
CA LEU A 64 -9.84 -2.37 -19.86
C LEU A 64 -9.14 -3.64 -19.34
N LEU A 65 -9.89 -4.62 -18.85
CA LEU A 65 -9.31 -5.86 -18.32
C LEU A 65 -8.75 -6.79 -19.41
N PHE A 66 -9.15 -6.62 -20.67
CA PHE A 66 -8.73 -7.48 -21.78
C PHE A 66 -7.59 -6.88 -22.63
N LYS A 67 -7.32 -5.59 -22.45
CA LYS A 67 -6.24 -4.84 -23.11
C LYS A 67 -4.85 -5.16 -22.53
N THR A 68 -3.85 -5.04 -23.40
CA THR A 68 -2.42 -4.98 -23.07
C THR A 68 -1.95 -3.53 -23.16
N GLY A 69 -0.89 -3.17 -22.43
CA GLY A 69 -0.38 -1.78 -22.43
C GLY A 69 -1.20 -0.84 -21.56
N ILE A 70 -0.78 0.42 -21.49
CA ILE A 70 -1.36 1.45 -20.63
C ILE A 70 -1.64 2.67 -21.50
N ASP A 71 -2.92 3.04 -21.60
CA ASP A 71 -3.40 4.12 -22.45
C ASP A 71 -4.34 5.01 -21.64
N SER A 72 -4.45 6.29 -22.01
CA SER A 72 -5.42 7.18 -21.39
C SER A 72 -6.85 6.64 -21.51
N GLN A 73 -7.62 6.74 -20.43
CA GLN A 73 -9.00 6.29 -20.37
C GLN A 73 -9.94 7.50 -20.25
N GLU A 74 -10.99 7.56 -21.07
CA GLU A 74 -12.06 8.54 -20.93
C GLU A 74 -13.05 8.07 -19.85
N LEU A 75 -12.85 8.53 -18.62
CA LEU A 75 -13.64 8.08 -17.46
C LEU A 75 -14.96 8.85 -17.34
N LYS A 76 -16.02 8.28 -17.91
CA LYS A 76 -17.39 8.76 -17.71
C LYS A 76 -17.92 8.29 -16.36
N THR A 77 -18.62 9.18 -15.65
CA THR A 77 -19.24 8.89 -14.35
C THR A 77 -20.76 8.88 -14.44
N ILE A 78 -21.39 8.02 -13.64
CA ILE A 78 -22.83 7.99 -13.39
C ILE A 78 -23.08 7.88 -11.88
N VAL A 79 -24.30 8.18 -11.43
CA VAL A 79 -24.69 7.99 -10.03
C VAL A 79 -25.48 6.69 -9.89
N TYR A 80 -25.04 5.82 -8.99
CA TYR A 80 -25.72 4.58 -8.63
C TYR A 80 -25.74 4.40 -7.12
N LYS A 81 -26.93 4.15 -6.55
CA LYS A 81 -27.15 4.02 -5.09
C LYS A 81 -26.52 5.18 -4.28
N GLY A 82 -26.65 6.41 -4.78
CA GLY A 82 -26.12 7.61 -4.13
C GLY A 82 -24.59 7.78 -4.20
N GLN A 83 -23.90 6.97 -5.00
CA GLN A 83 -22.44 7.06 -5.20
C GLN A 83 -22.10 7.27 -6.67
N LYS A 84 -21.03 8.02 -6.94
CA LYS A 84 -20.46 8.11 -8.28
C LYS A 84 -19.71 6.81 -8.59
N VAL A 85 -20.01 6.23 -9.73
CA VAL A 85 -19.32 5.07 -10.31
C VAL A 85 -18.90 5.41 -11.73
N PHE A 86 -17.96 4.66 -12.29
CA PHE A 86 -17.40 4.92 -13.62
C PHE A 86 -17.18 3.63 -14.39
N PHE A 87 -16.87 3.75 -15.69
CA PHE A 87 -17.04 2.69 -16.69
C PHE A 87 -18.51 2.25 -16.82
N PRO A 88 -19.42 3.18 -17.19
CA PRO A 88 -20.82 2.86 -17.34
C PRO A 88 -21.00 1.79 -18.44
N VAL A 89 -21.93 0.88 -18.18
CA VAL A 89 -22.37 -0.12 -19.15
C VAL A 89 -23.87 0.06 -19.37
N TYR A 90 -24.29 -0.09 -20.62
CA TYR A 90 -25.65 0.24 -21.04
C TYR A 90 -26.52 -0.98 -21.34
N ASP A 91 -26.00 -2.21 -21.19
CA ASP A 91 -26.85 -3.40 -21.26
C ASP A 91 -27.80 -3.43 -20.06
N PRO A 92 -29.13 -3.32 -20.28
CA PRO A 92 -30.12 -3.33 -19.18
C PRO A 92 -30.15 -4.66 -18.41
N LYS A 93 -29.54 -5.72 -18.94
CA LYS A 93 -29.43 -7.02 -18.27
C LYS A 93 -28.14 -7.19 -17.45
N SER A 94 -27.24 -6.20 -17.45
CA SER A 94 -26.12 -6.17 -16.51
C SER A 94 -26.64 -5.93 -15.09
N ASN A 95 -26.16 -6.70 -14.12
CA ASN A 95 -26.60 -6.58 -12.73
C ASN A 95 -26.12 -5.29 -12.05
N LEU A 96 -25.14 -4.61 -12.63
CA LEU A 96 -24.73 -3.25 -12.25
C LEU A 96 -24.65 -2.36 -13.50
N PRO A 97 -24.95 -1.05 -13.38
CA PRO A 97 -24.93 -0.12 -14.52
C PRO A 97 -23.51 0.36 -14.90
N PHE A 98 -22.49 -0.30 -14.36
CA PHE A 98 -21.08 -0.06 -14.65
C PHE A 98 -20.32 -1.37 -14.53
N ASP A 99 -19.09 -1.40 -15.03
CA ASP A 99 -18.17 -2.53 -14.83
C ASP A 99 -17.42 -2.39 -13.50
N PRO A 100 -17.82 -3.12 -12.44
CA PRO A 100 -17.21 -2.99 -11.12
C PRO A 100 -15.76 -3.52 -11.09
N PHE A 101 -15.42 -4.45 -11.98
CA PHE A 101 -14.10 -5.09 -11.99
C PHE A 101 -13.10 -4.18 -12.72
N ALA A 102 -13.45 -3.62 -13.88
CA ALA A 102 -12.60 -2.63 -14.53
C ALA A 102 -12.42 -1.36 -13.69
N ALA A 103 -13.51 -0.83 -13.11
CA ALA A 103 -13.44 0.35 -12.25
C ALA A 103 -12.53 0.11 -11.05
N ALA A 104 -12.67 -1.04 -10.39
CA ALA A 104 -11.83 -1.35 -9.25
C ALA A 104 -10.38 -1.56 -9.66
N PHE A 105 -10.11 -2.30 -10.75
CA PHE A 105 -8.76 -2.48 -11.27
C PHE A 105 -8.08 -1.13 -11.53
N TYR A 106 -8.78 -0.18 -12.16
CA TYR A 106 -8.25 1.16 -12.41
C TYR A 106 -7.78 1.85 -11.12
N LEU A 107 -8.59 1.81 -10.06
CA LEU A 107 -8.26 2.42 -8.76
C LEU A 107 -7.08 1.71 -8.06
N VAL A 108 -7.17 0.40 -7.86
CA VAL A 108 -6.20 -0.32 -7.01
C VAL A 108 -4.86 -0.53 -7.70
N SER A 109 -4.83 -0.53 -9.04
CA SER A 109 -3.57 -0.55 -9.79
C SER A 109 -2.91 0.82 -9.88
N ARG A 110 -3.56 1.88 -9.35
CA ARG A 110 -3.14 3.28 -9.53
C ARG A 110 -2.88 3.58 -11.01
N TYR A 111 -3.80 3.15 -11.87
CA TYR A 111 -3.60 3.13 -13.32
C TYR A 111 -3.14 4.47 -13.89
N GLU A 112 -3.66 5.57 -13.36
CA GLU A 112 -3.29 6.95 -13.71
C GLU A 112 -1.82 7.31 -13.43
N GLU A 113 -1.19 6.70 -12.43
CA GLU A 113 0.22 6.95 -12.08
C GLU A 113 1.21 6.30 -13.05
N TYR A 114 0.74 5.46 -13.97
CA TYR A 114 1.55 4.92 -15.07
C TYR A 114 1.52 5.82 -16.32
N LEU A 115 0.63 6.80 -16.37
CA LEU A 115 0.53 7.77 -17.47
C LEU A 115 1.37 9.01 -17.15
N PRO A 116 1.62 9.92 -18.10
CA PRO A 116 2.25 11.20 -17.77
C PRO A 116 1.40 11.99 -16.76
N TYR A 117 1.99 12.39 -15.64
CA TYR A 117 1.33 13.15 -14.58
C TYR A 117 2.20 14.29 -14.06
N LYS A 118 1.56 15.24 -13.38
CA LYS A 118 2.24 16.32 -12.67
C LYS A 118 2.75 15.81 -11.32
N LYS A 119 4.04 16.02 -11.07
CA LYS A 119 4.69 15.65 -9.81
C LYS A 119 4.53 16.73 -8.74
N ASP A 120 4.35 16.31 -7.50
CA ASP A 120 4.41 17.21 -6.34
C ASP A 120 5.87 17.61 -6.01
N ARG A 121 6.06 18.40 -4.94
CA ARG A 121 7.40 18.87 -4.51
C ARG A 121 8.39 17.75 -4.15
N PHE A 122 7.90 16.54 -3.90
CA PHE A 122 8.70 15.35 -3.57
C PHE A 122 8.81 14.37 -4.73
N GLY A 123 8.28 14.73 -5.91
CA GLY A 123 8.33 13.88 -7.09
C GLY A 123 7.24 12.81 -7.14
N ARG A 124 6.20 12.90 -6.30
CA ARG A 124 5.09 11.94 -6.18
C ARG A 124 3.94 12.34 -7.09
N PHE A 125 3.00 11.43 -7.33
CA PHE A 125 1.73 11.77 -7.97
C PHE A 125 0.96 12.78 -7.11
N ASP A 126 0.50 13.88 -7.70
CA ASP A 126 -0.22 14.94 -7.00
C ASP A 126 -1.69 14.54 -6.80
N ALA A 127 -2.12 14.35 -5.54
CA ALA A 127 -3.45 13.85 -5.22
C ALA A 127 -4.63 14.63 -5.86
N PRO A 128 -4.59 15.98 -5.99
CA PRO A 128 -5.61 16.75 -6.68
C PRO A 128 -5.78 16.41 -8.16
N GLU A 129 -4.75 15.86 -8.81
CA GLU A 129 -4.82 15.38 -10.19
C GLU A 129 -5.53 14.03 -10.29
N SER A 130 -5.74 13.33 -9.16
CA SER A 130 -6.35 12.01 -9.20
C SER A 130 -7.81 12.07 -9.64
N PHE A 131 -8.24 11.09 -10.43
CA PHE A 131 -9.64 10.94 -10.79
C PHE A 131 -10.54 10.90 -9.54
N SER A 132 -10.10 10.21 -8.50
CA SER A 132 -10.87 10.07 -7.25
C SER A 132 -11.04 11.40 -6.51
N PHE A 133 -10.02 12.26 -6.51
CA PHE A 133 -10.13 13.60 -5.95
C PHE A 133 -11.07 14.47 -6.78
N GLN A 134 -10.86 14.53 -8.11
CA GLN A 134 -11.69 15.33 -9.02
C GLN A 134 -13.17 14.96 -8.97
N GLN A 135 -13.48 13.70 -8.66
CA GLN A 135 -14.85 13.22 -8.53
C GLN A 135 -15.43 13.32 -7.11
N ASN A 136 -14.67 13.78 -6.10
CA ASN A 136 -15.05 13.80 -4.68
C ASN A 136 -15.43 12.41 -4.16
N ILE A 137 -14.59 11.41 -4.44
CA ILE A 137 -14.77 10.02 -4.03
C ILE A 137 -13.51 9.42 -3.38
N LEU A 138 -12.46 10.21 -3.16
CA LEU A 138 -11.17 9.79 -2.61
C LEU A 138 -11.28 9.20 -1.20
N ASP A 139 -12.19 9.75 -0.41
CA ASP A 139 -12.44 9.49 1.00
C ASP A 139 -13.39 8.29 1.24
N LYS A 140 -13.75 7.54 0.18
CA LYS A 140 -14.60 6.35 0.27
C LYS A 140 -13.87 5.09 -0.17
N PRO A 141 -14.03 3.96 0.54
CA PRO A 141 -13.45 2.67 0.14
C PRO A 141 -14.31 2.03 -0.97
N LEU A 142 -14.34 2.66 -2.15
CA LEU A 142 -15.25 2.31 -3.25
C LEU A 142 -15.14 0.84 -3.66
N VAL A 143 -13.93 0.31 -3.74
CA VAL A 143 -13.71 -1.09 -4.15
C VAL A 143 -14.32 -2.07 -3.15
N ASN A 144 -14.19 -1.81 -1.85
CA ASN A 144 -14.85 -2.59 -0.81
C ASN A 144 -16.37 -2.46 -0.93
N ILE A 145 -16.89 -1.25 -1.13
CA ILE A 145 -18.32 -1.01 -1.31
C ILE A 145 -18.87 -1.81 -2.50
N TRP A 146 -18.18 -1.81 -3.64
CA TRP A 146 -18.61 -2.55 -4.83
C TRP A 146 -18.51 -4.07 -4.63
N ALA A 147 -17.49 -4.55 -3.92
CA ALA A 147 -17.42 -5.95 -3.53
C ALA A 147 -18.63 -6.36 -2.66
N TYR A 148 -19.05 -5.50 -1.73
CA TYR A 148 -20.27 -5.72 -0.94
C TYR A 148 -21.56 -5.64 -1.78
N TRP A 149 -21.63 -4.80 -2.79
CA TRP A 149 -22.76 -4.80 -3.72
C TRP A 149 -22.85 -6.11 -4.50
N ILE A 150 -21.73 -6.64 -4.99
CA ILE A 150 -21.67 -7.95 -5.66
C ILE A 150 -22.06 -9.06 -4.68
N ARG A 151 -21.57 -9.01 -3.42
CA ARG A 151 -21.96 -9.96 -2.36
C ARG A 151 -23.48 -9.98 -2.16
N ASN A 152 -24.11 -8.81 -2.09
CA ASN A 152 -25.55 -8.71 -1.88
C ASN A 152 -26.33 -9.26 -3.08
N LEU A 153 -25.92 -8.93 -4.31
CA LEU A 153 -26.49 -9.51 -5.52
C LEU A 153 -26.35 -11.05 -5.56
N LEU A 154 -25.21 -11.58 -5.09
CA LEU A 154 -24.99 -13.02 -4.99
C LEU A 154 -25.93 -13.66 -3.98
N LEU A 155 -26.15 -13.05 -2.82
CA LEU A 155 -27.08 -13.56 -1.81
C LEU A 155 -28.54 -13.46 -2.24
N GLU A 156 -28.90 -12.41 -3.00
CA GLU A 156 -30.23 -12.27 -3.58
C GLU A 156 -30.54 -13.39 -4.59
N LYS A 157 -29.57 -13.76 -5.44
CA LYS A 157 -29.75 -14.80 -6.46
C LYS A 157 -29.49 -16.22 -5.93
N PHE A 158 -28.57 -16.37 -4.98
CA PHE A 158 -28.15 -17.65 -4.41
C PHE A 158 -28.21 -17.59 -2.87
N PRO A 159 -29.42 -17.70 -2.26
CA PRO A 159 -29.61 -17.49 -0.82
C PRO A 159 -28.81 -18.45 0.08
N ASP A 160 -28.51 -19.65 -0.40
CA ASP A 160 -27.75 -20.67 0.34
C ASP A 160 -26.24 -20.40 0.35
N LEU A 161 -25.76 -19.39 -0.39
CA LEU A 161 -24.34 -19.02 -0.43
C LEU A 161 -23.87 -18.48 0.93
N LYS A 162 -22.82 -19.09 1.48
CA LYS A 162 -22.19 -18.65 2.72
C LYS A 162 -20.85 -17.99 2.45
N PHE A 163 -20.64 -16.83 3.06
CA PHE A 163 -19.35 -16.12 3.08
C PHE A 163 -18.65 -16.37 4.41
N ARG A 164 -17.32 -16.45 4.39
CA ARG A 164 -16.52 -16.52 5.61
C ARG A 164 -16.45 -15.14 6.25
N ASN A 165 -16.69 -15.07 7.56
CA ASN A 165 -16.55 -13.82 8.30
C ASN A 165 -15.07 -13.40 8.37
N ARG A 166 -14.82 -12.10 8.30
CA ARG A 166 -13.50 -11.51 8.57
C ARG A 166 -13.50 -10.93 9.97
N THR A 167 -12.39 -11.08 10.66
CA THR A 167 -12.12 -10.36 11.91
C THR A 167 -11.23 -9.15 11.61
N PHE A 168 -11.53 -8.03 12.26
CA PHE A 168 -10.67 -6.87 12.20
C PHE A 168 -9.33 -7.19 12.89
N GLN A 169 -8.23 -6.73 12.30
CA GLN A 169 -6.89 -6.85 12.86
C GLN A 169 -6.26 -5.45 12.89
N PHE A 170 -5.74 -5.07 14.06
CA PHE A 170 -4.99 -3.84 14.23
C PHE A 170 -3.50 -4.16 14.18
N LEU A 171 -2.80 -3.64 13.16
CA LEU A 171 -1.37 -3.82 12.97
C LEU A 171 -0.67 -2.46 13.09
N PRO A 172 -0.06 -2.14 14.25
CA PRO A 172 0.71 -0.91 14.40
C PRO A 172 1.96 -0.94 13.53
N THR A 173 2.32 0.20 12.94
CA THR A 173 3.56 0.34 12.17
C THR A 173 4.29 1.62 12.59
N TYR A 174 5.61 1.57 12.66
CA TYR A 174 6.46 2.68 13.07
C TYR A 174 7.53 2.98 12.03
N ASP A 175 7.58 4.22 11.56
CA ASP A 175 8.63 4.69 10.65
C ASP A 175 9.71 5.39 11.49
N ILE A 176 10.92 4.82 11.53
CA ILE A 176 12.04 5.33 12.31
C ILE A 176 12.94 6.17 11.41
N ASP A 177 12.48 7.39 11.10
CA ASP A 177 13.21 8.39 10.31
C ASP A 177 14.43 8.93 11.05
N SER A 178 14.29 9.05 12.38
CA SER A 178 15.37 9.45 13.26
C SER A 178 15.21 8.79 14.62
N ALA A 179 16.13 7.90 14.97
CA ALA A 179 16.09 7.22 16.26
C ALA A 179 16.30 8.17 17.46
N TYR A 180 17.00 9.28 17.25
CA TYR A 180 17.33 10.26 18.31
C TYR A 180 17.33 11.68 17.76
N ALA A 181 16.77 12.63 18.50
CA ALA A 181 16.81 14.05 18.15
C ALA A 181 18.21 14.63 18.38
N TYR A 182 18.90 14.19 19.43
CA TYR A 182 20.17 14.76 19.87
C TYR A 182 21.23 13.70 20.20
N LYS A 183 20.85 12.62 20.91
CA LYS A 183 21.78 11.57 21.34
C LYS A 183 22.46 10.89 20.14
N ASN A 184 23.67 10.38 20.39
CA ASN A 184 24.42 9.51 19.48
C ASN A 184 24.77 10.14 18.10
N LYS A 185 24.53 11.44 17.91
CA LYS A 185 24.95 12.20 16.73
C LYS A 185 26.43 12.58 16.84
N GLY A 186 27.13 12.61 15.72
CA GLY A 186 28.55 12.99 15.70
C GLY A 186 28.79 14.44 16.12
N PHE A 187 29.97 14.73 16.68
CA PHE A 187 30.33 16.04 17.25
C PHE A 187 30.13 17.21 16.27
N VAL A 188 30.52 17.04 15.00
CA VAL A 188 30.34 18.06 13.95
C VAL A 188 28.86 18.42 13.76
N ARG A 189 27.96 17.42 13.77
CA ARG A 189 26.52 17.64 13.62
C ARG A 189 25.93 18.34 14.85
N ILE A 190 26.43 18.01 16.04
CA ILE A 190 26.03 18.69 17.27
C ILE A 190 26.44 20.17 17.21
N ALA A 191 27.70 20.46 16.91
CA ALA A 191 28.22 21.82 16.80
C ALA A 191 27.49 22.65 15.73
N ALA A 192 27.29 22.09 14.53
CA ALA A 192 26.56 22.77 13.46
C ALA A 192 25.10 23.09 13.82
N ASN A 193 24.43 22.19 14.55
CA ASN A 193 23.08 22.46 15.01
C ASN A 193 23.04 23.52 16.11
N PHE A 194 23.98 23.51 17.06
CA PHE A 194 24.10 24.58 18.07
C PHE A 194 24.35 25.94 17.42
N ALA A 195 25.25 26.02 16.44
CA ALA A 195 25.52 27.26 15.70
C ALA A 195 24.26 27.75 14.96
N ARG A 196 23.53 26.83 14.29
CA ARG A 196 22.26 27.16 13.63
C ARG A 196 21.21 27.66 14.61
N ASP A 197 21.07 27.00 15.75
CA ASP A 197 20.08 27.37 16.76
C ASP A 197 20.42 28.75 17.37
N LEU A 198 21.71 29.07 17.53
CA LEU A 198 22.18 30.40 17.93
C LEU A 198 21.88 31.48 16.89
N ILE A 199 22.21 31.22 15.62
CA ILE A 199 21.96 32.16 14.51
C ILE A 199 20.46 32.46 14.36
N ASN A 200 19.61 31.44 14.55
CA ASN A 200 18.16 31.56 14.41
C ASN A 200 17.44 31.99 15.71
N GLY A 201 18.18 32.30 16.78
CA GLY A 201 17.59 32.73 18.06
C GLY A 201 16.77 31.66 18.80
N ARG A 202 16.97 30.37 18.49
CA ARG A 202 16.22 29.24 19.07
C ARG A 202 16.81 28.78 20.41
N LEU A 203 16.78 29.66 21.39
CA LEU A 203 17.38 29.44 22.72
C LEU A 203 16.73 28.29 23.50
N SER A 204 15.44 28.01 23.27
CA SER A 204 14.74 26.84 23.84
C SER A 204 15.39 25.53 23.40
N ASP A 205 15.60 25.38 22.10
CA ASP A 205 16.10 24.16 21.47
C ASP A 205 17.56 23.91 21.88
N MET A 206 18.35 24.98 22.03
CA MET A 206 19.70 24.90 22.58
C MET A 206 19.72 24.37 24.02
N LYS A 207 18.83 24.89 24.88
CA LYS A 207 18.72 24.45 26.28
C LYS A 207 18.29 22.99 26.37
N GLU A 208 17.29 22.59 25.60
CA GLU A 208 16.83 21.20 25.53
C GLU A 208 17.96 20.28 25.04
N ARG A 209 18.57 20.59 23.90
CA ARG A 209 19.70 19.84 23.34
C ARG A 209 20.83 19.67 24.35
N PHE A 210 21.20 20.74 25.05
CA PHE A 210 22.22 20.69 26.10
C PHE A 210 21.81 19.75 27.23
N ARG A 211 20.60 19.90 27.79
CA ARG A 211 20.08 19.04 28.87
C ARG A 211 20.04 17.57 28.48
N VAL A 212 19.65 17.26 27.25
CA VAL A 212 19.63 15.88 26.75
C VAL A 212 21.04 15.30 26.62
N ILE A 213 21.98 16.08 26.07
CA ILE A 213 23.37 15.63 25.88
C ILE A 213 24.05 15.34 27.22
N ILE A 214 23.80 16.15 28.26
CA ILE A 214 24.36 15.93 29.60
C ILE A 214 23.53 14.94 30.45
N GLY A 215 22.50 14.32 29.89
CA GLY A 215 21.68 13.31 30.56
C GLY A 215 20.69 13.85 31.61
N LYS A 216 20.45 15.17 31.65
CA LYS A 216 19.45 15.79 32.55
C LYS A 216 18.01 15.73 32.00
N GLN A 217 17.83 15.29 30.76
CA GLN A 217 16.53 15.15 30.11
C GLN A 217 16.57 13.94 29.15
N ALA A 218 15.46 13.22 29.00
CA ALA A 218 15.30 12.20 27.97
C ALA A 218 15.33 12.83 26.57
N ASP A 219 15.82 12.08 25.58
CA ASP A 219 15.78 12.53 24.19
C ASP A 219 14.34 12.41 23.68
N PRO A 220 13.75 13.46 23.07
CA PRO A 220 12.34 13.46 22.70
C PRO A 220 11.98 12.43 21.63
N PHE A 221 12.95 11.89 20.87
CA PHE A 221 12.69 10.83 19.88
C PHE A 221 12.92 9.43 20.45
N ASP A 222 13.57 9.33 21.61
CA ASP A 222 13.88 8.08 22.32
C ASP A 222 12.63 7.57 23.06
N THR A 223 11.68 7.05 22.28
CA THR A 223 10.33 6.63 22.74
C THR A 223 10.16 5.11 22.78
N PHE A 224 11.23 4.35 22.55
CA PHE A 224 11.16 2.89 22.35
C PHE A 224 10.65 2.14 23.57
N ASP A 225 11.02 2.56 24.79
CA ASP A 225 10.51 1.94 26.03
C ASP A 225 8.99 2.09 26.16
N PHE A 226 8.45 3.24 25.77
CA PHE A 226 7.01 3.47 25.73
C PHE A 226 6.35 2.58 24.68
N GLN A 227 6.92 2.46 23.49
CA GLN A 227 6.40 1.57 22.46
C GLN A 227 6.41 0.10 22.91
N PHE A 228 7.47 -0.37 23.55
CA PHE A 228 7.54 -1.72 24.12
C PHE A 228 6.53 -1.93 25.26
N SER A 229 6.23 -0.89 26.06
CA SER A 229 5.17 -0.99 27.07
C SER A 229 3.79 -1.20 26.44
N LEU A 230 3.48 -0.48 25.36
CA LEU A 230 2.22 -0.66 24.62
C LEU A 230 2.14 -2.06 23.99
N GLN A 231 3.25 -2.56 23.43
CA GLN A 231 3.29 -3.92 22.89
C GLN A 231 2.94 -4.97 23.94
N ARG A 232 3.51 -4.86 25.15
CA ARG A 232 3.22 -5.80 26.24
C ARG A 232 1.81 -5.65 26.81
N GLU A 233 1.32 -4.43 26.94
CA GLU A 233 -0.01 -4.14 27.51
C GLU A 233 -1.14 -4.67 26.62
N TYR A 234 -0.99 -4.52 25.30
CA TYR A 234 -2.03 -4.82 24.32
C TYR A 234 -1.74 -6.04 23.43
N ASP A 235 -0.68 -6.80 23.73
CA ASP A 235 -0.20 -7.95 22.94
C ASP A 235 -0.04 -7.62 21.44
N LEU A 236 0.60 -6.48 21.15
CA LEU A 236 0.77 -5.98 19.79
C LEU A 236 2.03 -6.56 19.15
N GLN A 237 1.94 -6.86 17.85
CA GLN A 237 3.05 -7.31 17.01
C GLN A 237 3.30 -6.27 15.90
N PRO A 238 3.97 -5.14 16.20
CA PRO A 238 4.15 -4.07 15.23
C PRO A 238 5.15 -4.40 14.11
N LEU A 239 5.12 -3.58 13.07
CA LEU A 239 6.17 -3.50 12.07
C LEU A 239 7.01 -2.22 12.27
N TYR A 240 8.33 -2.35 12.25
CA TYR A 240 9.25 -1.21 12.29
C TYR A 240 9.94 -1.03 10.95
N PHE A 241 9.77 0.14 10.32
CA PHE A 241 10.51 0.50 9.11
C PHE A 241 11.67 1.41 9.47
N ILE A 242 12.91 0.94 9.28
CA ILE A 242 14.11 1.67 9.71
C ILE A 242 14.76 2.39 8.54
N LEU A 243 14.96 3.71 8.70
CA LEU A 243 15.67 4.51 7.69
C LEU A 243 17.16 4.20 7.70
N ILE A 244 17.59 3.39 6.72
CA ILE A 244 18.99 3.02 6.48
C ILE A 244 19.48 3.82 5.27
N ALA A 245 20.10 4.96 5.53
CA ALA A 245 20.52 5.89 4.50
C ALA A 245 21.85 6.56 4.86
N ASN A 246 22.54 7.07 3.84
CA ASN A 246 23.58 8.06 4.07
C ASN A 246 22.91 9.40 4.45
N TYR A 247 23.60 10.23 5.24
CA TYR A 247 23.06 11.52 5.64
C TYR A 247 22.85 12.43 4.43
N GLY A 248 21.61 12.87 4.21
CA GLY A 248 21.20 13.67 3.05
C GLY A 248 20.24 14.79 3.45
N GLU A 249 19.67 15.49 2.47
CA GLU A 249 18.68 16.55 2.70
C GLU A 249 17.43 16.02 3.41
N TYR A 250 16.88 14.92 2.91
CA TYR A 250 15.67 14.27 3.44
C TYR A 250 16.01 13.18 4.48
N ASP A 251 17.15 12.51 4.32
CA ASP A 251 17.52 11.38 5.16
C ASP A 251 18.43 11.81 6.33
N LYS A 252 17.85 11.88 7.54
CA LYS A 252 18.50 12.51 8.71
C LYS A 252 18.86 11.54 9.84
N ASN A 253 18.71 10.24 9.64
CA ASN A 253 18.96 9.25 10.70
C ASN A 253 20.43 9.18 11.12
N LEU A 254 20.73 8.31 12.09
CA LEU A 254 22.10 8.00 12.48
C LEU A 254 22.83 7.20 11.39
N PRO A 255 24.14 7.40 11.24
CA PRO A 255 24.97 6.54 10.39
C PRO A 255 24.82 5.06 10.79
N VAL A 256 24.74 4.20 9.78
CA VAL A 256 24.54 2.75 9.95
C VAL A 256 25.65 2.09 10.77
N ASN A 257 26.87 2.64 10.76
CA ASN A 257 28.00 2.16 11.55
C ASN A 257 27.95 2.58 13.04
N ASN A 258 26.94 3.33 13.47
CA ASN A 258 26.76 3.69 14.87
C ASN A 258 26.35 2.47 15.70
N LEU A 259 27.20 2.05 16.63
CA LEU A 259 26.97 0.84 17.44
C LEU A 259 25.66 0.89 18.26
N LYS A 260 25.32 2.05 18.83
CA LYS A 260 24.06 2.20 19.60
C LYS A 260 22.84 2.14 18.69
N PHE A 261 22.96 2.60 17.46
CA PHE A 261 21.88 2.48 16.48
C PHE A 261 21.68 1.02 16.06
N GLN A 262 22.77 0.29 15.79
CA GLN A 262 22.69 -1.14 15.50
C GLN A 262 22.12 -1.95 16.67
N GLN A 263 22.49 -1.62 17.91
CA GLN A 263 21.93 -2.24 19.11
C GLN A 263 20.43 -1.97 19.24
N LEU A 264 19.98 -0.75 18.98
CA LEU A 264 18.56 -0.41 18.94
C LEU A 264 17.81 -1.23 17.88
N ILE A 265 18.33 -1.30 16.66
CA ILE A 265 17.72 -2.07 15.56
C ILE A 265 17.57 -3.55 15.95
N LYS A 266 18.60 -4.14 16.57
CA LYS A 266 18.56 -5.52 17.08
C LYS A 266 17.52 -5.69 18.18
N SER A 267 17.48 -4.79 19.15
CA SER A 267 16.47 -4.79 20.22
C SER A 267 15.04 -4.73 19.67
N LEU A 268 14.79 -3.88 18.67
CA LEU A 268 13.49 -3.84 17.99
C LEU A 268 13.15 -5.18 17.33
N SER A 269 14.14 -5.83 16.70
CA SER A 269 13.93 -7.12 16.02
C SER A 269 13.68 -8.30 16.95
N ASP A 270 13.99 -8.17 18.25
CA ASP A 270 13.73 -9.20 19.25
C ASP A 270 12.23 -9.30 19.59
N TYR A 271 11.47 -8.21 19.38
CA TYR A 271 10.05 -8.12 19.77
C TYR A 271 9.10 -7.82 18.61
N ALA A 272 9.63 -7.51 17.42
CA ALA A 272 8.83 -7.07 16.29
C ALA A 272 9.50 -7.37 14.94
N GLU A 273 8.72 -7.36 13.87
CA GLU A 273 9.26 -7.45 12.53
C GLU A 273 9.88 -6.11 12.10
N VAL A 274 11.04 -6.18 11.44
CA VAL A 274 11.81 -5.00 11.05
C VAL A 274 12.00 -5.00 9.54
N GLY A 275 11.44 -3.98 8.91
CA GLY A 275 11.52 -3.68 7.50
C GLY A 275 12.50 -2.57 7.15
N ILE A 276 12.79 -2.46 5.87
CA ILE A 276 13.55 -1.33 5.33
C ILE A 276 12.63 -0.11 5.19
N HIS A 277 13.10 1.07 5.60
CA HIS A 277 12.57 2.37 5.16
C HIS A 277 13.59 2.96 4.18
N PRO A 278 13.51 2.66 2.88
CA PRO A 278 14.57 3.03 1.93
C PRO A 278 14.74 4.56 1.86
N SER A 279 15.95 5.02 1.58
CA SER A 279 16.24 6.46 1.52
C SER A 279 15.42 7.17 0.44
N PHE A 280 15.26 8.49 0.57
CA PHE A 280 14.51 9.29 -0.40
C PHE A 280 15.02 9.10 -1.84
N GLY A 281 16.33 8.92 -2.02
CA GLY A 281 16.98 8.72 -3.32
C GLY A 281 16.90 7.30 -3.88
N SER A 282 16.55 6.31 -3.05
CA SER A 282 16.54 4.88 -3.43
C SER A 282 15.32 4.47 -4.27
N SER A 283 14.22 5.23 -4.21
CA SER A 283 12.95 4.85 -4.85
C SER A 283 13.05 4.61 -6.37
N THR A 284 14.05 5.21 -7.03
CA THR A 284 14.33 5.04 -8.47
C THR A 284 15.70 4.39 -8.74
N SER A 285 16.44 3.95 -7.71
CA SER A 285 17.81 3.42 -7.84
C SER A 285 17.93 2.04 -7.21
N TYR A 286 17.89 1.00 -8.05
CA TYR A 286 18.06 -0.39 -7.63
C TYR A 286 19.35 -0.61 -6.84
N LYS A 287 20.49 -0.11 -7.35
CA LYS A 287 21.80 -0.25 -6.68
C LYS A 287 21.80 0.34 -5.26
N LEU A 288 21.18 1.51 -5.08
CA LEU A 288 21.13 2.15 -3.76
C LEU A 288 20.20 1.36 -2.83
N LEU A 289 19.00 1.02 -3.29
CA LEU A 289 18.04 0.19 -2.56
C LEU A 289 18.67 -1.11 -2.05
N THR A 290 19.30 -1.90 -2.94
CA THR A 290 19.93 -3.17 -2.55
C THR A 290 21.04 -2.95 -1.54
N SER A 291 21.84 -1.89 -1.68
CA SER A 291 22.90 -1.58 -0.70
C SER A 291 22.35 -1.23 0.69
N GLU A 292 21.17 -0.61 0.76
CA GLU A 292 20.49 -0.26 2.01
C GLU A 292 19.84 -1.49 2.66
N ILE A 293 19.19 -2.33 1.84
CA ILE A 293 18.66 -3.63 2.26
C ILE A 293 19.78 -4.51 2.82
N GLU A 294 20.90 -4.65 2.10
CA GLU A 294 22.05 -5.45 2.55
C GLU A 294 22.63 -4.94 3.87
N ARG A 295 22.68 -3.61 4.07
CA ARG A 295 23.16 -3.02 5.33
C ARG A 295 22.25 -3.42 6.49
N LEU A 296 20.93 -3.35 6.32
CA LEU A 296 19.97 -3.76 7.34
C LEU A 296 20.04 -5.26 7.60
N SER A 297 20.08 -6.05 6.53
CA SER A 297 20.21 -7.50 6.57
C SER A 297 21.45 -7.94 7.35
N ARG A 298 22.60 -7.30 7.15
CA ARG A 298 23.83 -7.58 7.91
C ARG A 298 23.73 -7.22 9.39
N ILE A 299 22.97 -6.19 9.76
CA ILE A 299 22.77 -5.84 11.17
C ILE A 299 21.92 -6.90 11.86
N LEU A 300 20.87 -7.38 11.18
CA LEU A 300 19.90 -8.33 11.74
C LEU A 300 20.25 -9.79 11.51
N ASN A 301 21.24 -10.08 10.65
CA ASN A 301 21.61 -11.42 10.21
C ASN A 301 20.43 -12.23 9.66
N ARG A 302 19.56 -11.57 8.87
CA ARG A 302 18.41 -12.19 8.19
C ARG A 302 18.04 -11.43 6.92
N GLU A 303 17.26 -12.06 6.05
CA GLU A 303 16.69 -11.42 4.87
C GLU A 303 15.65 -10.35 5.28
N ILE A 304 15.53 -9.30 4.46
CA ILE A 304 14.56 -8.22 4.65
C ILE A 304 13.57 -8.31 3.51
N VAL A 305 12.31 -8.59 3.83
CA VAL A 305 11.25 -8.85 2.84
C VAL A 305 10.13 -7.81 2.86
N ILE A 306 10.14 -6.90 3.85
CA ILE A 306 9.13 -5.85 3.97
C ILE A 306 9.73 -4.45 3.82
N SER A 307 8.98 -3.55 3.18
CA SER A 307 9.40 -2.19 2.84
C SER A 307 8.29 -1.16 3.10
N ARG A 308 8.69 0.08 3.36
CA ARG A 308 7.85 1.27 3.18
C ARG A 308 8.72 2.41 2.67
N GLN A 309 8.33 3.10 1.60
CA GLN A 309 9.15 4.19 1.04
C GLN A 309 9.12 5.45 1.92
N HIS A 310 10.29 6.05 2.13
CA HIS A 310 10.41 7.36 2.77
C HIS A 310 9.67 8.43 1.96
N PHE A 311 8.95 9.31 2.66
CA PHE A 311 8.02 10.30 2.09
C PHE A 311 6.86 9.71 1.25
N LEU A 312 6.62 8.40 1.32
CA LEU A 312 5.67 7.68 0.47
C LEU A 312 5.95 7.89 -1.03
N ARG A 313 7.23 7.99 -1.39
CA ARG A 313 7.65 8.30 -2.76
C ARG A 313 7.66 7.05 -3.64
N LEU A 314 6.62 6.91 -4.45
CA LEU A 314 6.49 5.88 -5.46
C LEU A 314 6.65 6.47 -6.87
N ASP A 315 7.42 5.79 -7.72
CA ASP A 315 7.51 6.09 -9.16
C ASP A 315 7.21 4.82 -9.94
N PHE A 316 6.02 4.75 -10.55
CA PHE A 316 5.56 3.57 -11.27
C PHE A 316 6.15 3.49 -12.68
N PRO A 317 6.57 2.29 -13.15
CA PRO A 317 6.65 1.01 -12.44
C PRO A 317 7.99 0.81 -11.70
N ILE A 318 8.89 1.79 -11.72
CA ILE A 318 10.30 1.66 -11.34
C ILE A 318 10.44 1.18 -9.89
N THR A 319 9.74 1.81 -8.94
CA THR A 319 9.88 1.49 -7.52
C THR A 319 9.48 0.05 -7.22
N TYR A 320 8.29 -0.39 -7.64
CA TYR A 320 7.86 -1.78 -7.40
C TYR A 320 8.69 -2.81 -8.16
N ARG A 321 9.20 -2.49 -9.36
CA ARG A 321 10.14 -3.39 -10.05
C ARG A 321 11.43 -3.56 -9.27
N ASN A 322 11.98 -2.47 -8.72
CA ASN A 322 13.17 -2.53 -7.89
C ASN A 322 12.94 -3.33 -6.61
N LEU A 323 11.79 -3.14 -5.95
CA LEU A 323 11.41 -3.90 -4.76
C LEU A 323 11.28 -5.40 -5.05
N ILE A 324 10.56 -5.77 -6.10
CA ILE A 324 10.41 -7.18 -6.53
C ILE A 324 11.77 -7.79 -6.87
N GLN A 325 12.64 -7.06 -7.58
CA GLN A 325 13.97 -7.54 -7.93
C GLN A 325 14.89 -7.70 -6.71
N ALA A 326 14.62 -6.97 -5.62
CA ALA A 326 15.33 -7.07 -4.34
C ALA A 326 14.65 -8.03 -3.34
N ASP A 327 13.76 -8.90 -3.82
CA ASP A 327 13.03 -9.91 -3.04
C ASP A 327 12.15 -9.34 -1.90
N ILE A 328 11.74 -8.07 -2.01
CA ILE A 328 10.71 -7.49 -1.15
C ILE A 328 9.35 -8.05 -1.57
N THR A 329 8.66 -8.69 -0.64
CA THR A 329 7.35 -9.33 -0.86
C THR A 329 6.20 -8.43 -0.45
N ASP A 330 6.38 -7.59 0.57
CA ASP A 330 5.32 -6.77 1.17
C ASP A 330 5.77 -5.31 1.27
N ASP A 331 5.05 -4.42 0.60
CA ASP A 331 5.26 -2.97 0.71
C ASP A 331 4.05 -2.31 1.37
N TYR A 332 4.33 -1.36 2.27
CA TYR A 332 3.33 -0.68 3.09
C TYR A 332 3.25 0.81 2.76
N THR A 333 3.56 1.21 1.53
CA THR A 333 3.55 2.61 1.09
C THR A 333 2.17 3.10 0.64
N MET A 334 1.35 2.21 0.05
CA MET A 334 0.01 2.54 -0.47
C MET A 334 -1.15 2.06 0.39
#